data_AF-A0A9W9AIE2-F1
#
_entry.id   AF-A0A9W9AIE2-F1
#
_cell.length_a   1.000
_cell.length_b   1.000
_cell.length_c   1.000
_cell.angle_alpha   90.00
_cell.angle_beta   90.00
_cell.angle_gamma   90.00
#
_symmetry.space_group_name_H-M   'P 1'
#
loop_
_entity.id
_entity.type
_entity.pdbx_description
1 polymer ?
#
loop_
_entity_poly.entity_id
_entity_poly.type
_entity_poly.pdbx_seq_one_letter_code
_entity_poly.pdbx_strand_id
1 'polypeptide(L)'
;MSSTQIQTYTLSEGIELSFTDSGAPPNAANYVTVLFLHGGMFNAYQFHKIHSHAHSLNLRTVILHRRDYEGSTPYSTDELEELERGSVVFWERLSAQIAEFLEIFITREKIPKLTRQKLPFLQDRLQLQSMRAYSEGVGGVAIFGWSAGCSTVLSFLGASHNPMISQQSYKLLEEYIGNCILYDPTYLCFGYTLPSDNRNYIPWADPTVAPEDIPRAVSEWVSSYYDHPCYDPISGSLPVTATIHDLDGIRTKSDEITISSWTDEELVKGIEGIPAKNEMLV
;
A
#
# COMPACT_ATOMS: atom_id res chain seq x y z
N MET A 1 25.24 -1.48 -11.70
CA MET A 1 23.85 -1.55 -11.21
C MET A 1 23.52 -3.02 -11.07
N SER A 2 23.42 -3.53 -9.84
CA SER A 2 22.98 -4.91 -9.62
C SER A 2 21.52 -4.99 -10.06
N SER A 3 21.18 -5.86 -11.01
CA SER A 3 19.77 -6.15 -11.29
C SER A 3 19.16 -6.70 -10.00
N THR A 4 18.18 -5.99 -9.43
CA THR A 4 17.50 -6.48 -8.22
C THR A 4 16.77 -7.77 -8.58
N GLN A 5 17.23 -8.89 -8.06
CA GLN A 5 16.67 -10.20 -8.36
C GLN A 5 15.33 -10.38 -7.62
N ILE A 6 14.34 -10.96 -8.32
CA ILE A 6 13.10 -11.38 -7.68
C ILE A 6 13.40 -12.54 -6.73
N GLN A 7 12.92 -12.41 -5.51
CA GLN A 7 12.99 -13.41 -4.45
C GLN A 7 11.58 -13.87 -4.09
N THR A 8 11.47 -15.06 -3.53
CA THR A 8 10.19 -15.61 -3.07
C THR A 8 10.37 -16.18 -1.68
N TYR A 9 9.44 -15.84 -0.78
CA TYR A 9 9.29 -16.52 0.49
C TYR A 9 8.03 -17.37 0.45
N THR A 10 8.16 -18.62 0.91
CA THR A 10 7.03 -19.53 1.15
C THR A 10 6.60 -19.38 2.61
N LEU A 11 5.35 -18.99 2.81
CA LEU A 11 4.65 -18.88 4.07
C LEU A 11 3.95 -20.21 4.41
N SER A 12 3.25 -20.23 5.53
CA SER A 12 2.37 -21.33 5.94
C SER A 12 1.33 -21.65 4.86
N GLU A 13 0.87 -22.91 4.84
CA GLU A 13 -0.05 -23.45 3.83
C GLU A 13 0.48 -23.38 2.37
N GLY A 14 1.79 -23.17 2.19
CA GLY A 14 2.42 -23.12 0.87
C GLY A 14 2.16 -21.84 0.09
N ILE A 15 1.71 -20.77 0.76
CA ILE A 15 1.52 -19.46 0.13
C ILE A 15 2.88 -18.86 -0.21
N GLU A 16 3.09 -18.50 -1.47
CA GLU A 16 4.32 -17.87 -1.96
C GLU A 16 4.10 -16.37 -2.18
N LEU A 17 4.98 -15.55 -1.63
CA LEU A 17 5.04 -14.12 -1.90
C LEU A 17 6.37 -13.76 -2.54
N SER A 18 6.31 -13.19 -3.74
CA SER A 18 7.49 -12.68 -4.43
C SER A 18 7.74 -11.20 -4.11
N PHE A 19 9.01 -10.81 -4.09
CA PHE A 19 9.42 -9.46 -3.80
C PHE A 19 10.80 -9.15 -4.40
N THR A 20 11.12 -7.86 -4.47
CA THR A 20 12.47 -7.38 -4.78
C THR A 20 13.02 -6.61 -3.59
N ASP A 21 14.34 -6.59 -3.44
CA ASP A 21 15.00 -6.03 -2.25
C ASP A 21 16.30 -5.32 -2.62
N SER A 22 16.44 -4.06 -2.22
CA SER A 22 17.66 -3.27 -2.47
C SER A 22 18.89 -3.82 -1.72
N GLY A 23 18.66 -4.67 -0.73
CA GLY A 23 19.64 -5.05 0.27
C GLY A 23 19.91 -3.93 1.28
N ALA A 24 20.60 -4.28 2.36
CA ALA A 24 21.03 -3.34 3.38
C ALA A 24 21.98 -2.27 2.80
N PRO A 25 21.88 -0.99 3.22
CA PRO A 25 22.85 0.03 2.85
C PRO A 25 24.28 -0.40 3.25
N PRO A 26 25.27 -0.22 2.36
CA PRO A 26 26.63 -0.65 2.63
C PRO A 26 27.23 0.10 3.82
N ASN A 27 27.88 -0.63 4.72
CA ASN A 27 28.54 -0.09 5.93
C ASN A 27 27.60 0.58 6.95
N ALA A 28 26.28 0.46 6.80
CA ALA A 28 25.33 0.98 7.77
C ALA A 28 25.13 -0.03 8.92
N ALA A 29 25.44 0.40 10.15
CA ALA A 29 25.14 -0.38 11.35
C ALA A 29 23.64 -0.34 11.73
N ASN A 30 22.91 0.68 11.25
CA ASN A 30 21.48 0.85 11.46
C ASN A 30 20.86 1.58 10.27
N TYR A 31 19.66 1.17 9.85
CA TYR A 31 18.92 1.68 8.69
C TYR A 31 17.43 1.36 8.81
N VAL A 32 16.58 2.10 8.12
CA VAL A 32 15.13 1.79 8.06
C VAL A 32 14.86 0.90 6.86
N THR A 33 14.10 -0.17 7.07
CA THR A 33 13.53 -0.97 5.97
C THR A 33 12.16 -0.43 5.63
N VAL A 34 11.84 -0.27 4.35
CA VAL A 34 10.50 0.13 3.88
C VAL A 34 9.91 -0.99 3.04
N LEU A 35 8.82 -1.60 3.52
CA LEU A 35 8.03 -2.58 2.78
C LEU A 35 6.98 -1.85 1.93
N PHE A 36 7.06 -1.95 0.62
CA PHE A 36 6.12 -1.35 -0.34
C PHE A 36 5.04 -2.36 -0.74
N LEU A 37 3.79 -1.93 -0.59
CA LEU A 37 2.58 -2.61 -1.02
C LEU A 37 1.92 -1.75 -2.12
N HIS A 38 1.94 -2.24 -3.36
CA HIS A 38 1.42 -1.53 -4.52
C HIS A 38 -0.12 -1.45 -4.53
N GLY A 39 -0.66 -0.60 -5.40
CA GLY A 39 -2.10 -0.38 -5.57
C GLY A 39 -2.77 -1.43 -6.45
N GLY A 40 -4.00 -1.13 -6.86
CA GLY A 40 -4.79 -1.98 -7.74
C GLY A 40 -4.46 -1.81 -9.20
N MET A 41 -4.53 -2.89 -9.99
CA MET A 41 -4.12 -2.98 -11.40
C MET A 41 -2.63 -2.78 -11.69
N PHE A 42 -1.93 -2.22 -10.72
CA PHE A 42 -0.56 -1.78 -10.81
C PHE A 42 0.28 -2.64 -9.90
N ASN A 43 1.36 -3.24 -10.41
CA ASN A 43 2.12 -4.23 -9.64
C ASN A 43 3.41 -3.66 -9.02
N ALA A 44 4.17 -4.51 -8.34
CA ALA A 44 5.41 -4.13 -7.66
C ALA A 44 6.48 -3.55 -8.61
N TYR A 45 6.45 -3.85 -9.92
CA TYR A 45 7.41 -3.30 -10.88
C TYR A 45 7.41 -1.77 -10.85
N GLN A 46 6.29 -1.13 -10.56
CA GLN A 46 6.20 0.34 -10.57
C GLN A 46 7.15 1.04 -9.60
N PHE A 47 7.51 0.37 -8.51
CA PHE A 47 8.41 0.92 -7.50
C PHE A 47 9.88 0.53 -7.74
N HIS A 48 10.21 -0.23 -8.80
CA HIS A 48 11.56 -0.80 -8.99
C HIS A 48 12.68 0.24 -8.97
N LYS A 49 12.42 1.45 -9.47
CA LYS A 49 13.41 2.55 -9.50
C LYS A 49 13.79 3.05 -8.10
N ILE A 50 12.91 2.88 -7.10
CA ILE A 50 13.15 3.31 -5.73
C ILE A 50 14.40 2.63 -5.14
N HIS A 51 14.67 1.37 -5.51
CA HIS A 51 15.87 0.65 -5.06
C HIS A 51 17.16 1.45 -5.33
N SER A 52 17.23 2.17 -6.45
CA SER A 52 18.41 2.94 -6.84
C SER A 52 18.65 4.19 -5.97
N HIS A 53 17.62 4.65 -5.27
CA HIS A 53 17.68 5.84 -4.40
C HIS A 53 17.82 5.49 -2.92
N ALA A 54 17.43 4.27 -2.53
CA ALA A 54 17.30 3.83 -1.14
C ALA A 54 18.57 4.04 -0.29
N HIS A 55 19.73 3.56 -0.76
CA HIS A 55 20.96 3.58 0.04
C HIS A 55 21.47 4.98 0.34
N SER A 56 21.28 5.95 -0.58
CA SER A 56 21.66 7.35 -0.36
C SER A 56 20.89 8.02 0.78
N LEU A 57 19.72 7.46 1.12
CA LEU A 57 18.84 7.90 2.20
C LEU A 57 18.97 7.01 3.45
N ASN A 58 19.94 6.10 3.49
CA ASN A 58 20.10 5.09 4.53
C ASN A 58 18.84 4.20 4.70
N LEU A 59 18.21 3.85 3.58
CA LEU A 59 17.03 2.98 3.52
C LEU A 59 17.36 1.65 2.84
N ARG A 60 16.68 0.58 3.27
CA ARG A 60 16.49 -0.66 2.51
C ARG A 60 15.06 -0.68 2.01
N THR A 61 14.84 -0.90 0.72
CA THR A 61 13.50 -1.00 0.15
C THR A 61 13.19 -2.42 -0.26
N VAL A 62 12.00 -2.88 0.13
CA VAL A 62 11.48 -4.22 -0.13
C VAL A 62 10.15 -4.02 -0.83
N ILE A 63 10.01 -4.48 -2.06
CA ILE A 63 8.82 -4.25 -2.87
C ILE A 63 8.15 -5.59 -3.10
N LEU A 64 6.99 -5.77 -2.46
CA LEU A 64 6.25 -7.03 -2.43
C LEU A 64 5.23 -7.06 -3.56
N HIS A 65 5.21 -8.15 -4.33
CA HIS A 65 4.06 -8.51 -5.15
C HIS A 65 3.00 -9.08 -4.22
N ARG A 66 1.84 -8.42 -4.15
CA ARG A 66 0.74 -8.88 -3.29
C ARG A 66 0.16 -10.20 -3.82
N ARG A 67 -0.63 -10.89 -3.01
CA ARG A 67 -1.41 -12.06 -3.46
C ARG A 67 -2.23 -11.68 -4.69
N ASP A 68 -2.43 -12.64 -5.59
CA ASP A 68 -3.20 -12.46 -6.84
C ASP A 68 -2.53 -11.56 -7.90
N TYR A 69 -1.25 -11.24 -7.71
CA TYR A 69 -0.38 -10.60 -8.72
C TYR A 69 0.71 -11.55 -9.20
N GLU A 70 1.23 -11.31 -10.41
CA GLU A 70 2.26 -12.17 -11.00
C GLU A 70 3.45 -12.37 -10.05
N GLY A 71 3.88 -13.62 -9.90
CA GLY A 71 4.97 -14.04 -9.01
C GLY A 71 4.54 -14.44 -7.60
N SER A 72 3.33 -14.07 -7.15
CA SER A 72 2.77 -14.43 -5.85
C SER A 72 1.55 -15.35 -5.99
N THR A 73 1.21 -16.09 -4.93
CA THR A 73 0.10 -17.05 -4.97
C THR A 73 -1.24 -16.33 -5.15
N PRO A 74 -2.11 -16.79 -6.07
CA PRO A 74 -3.46 -16.24 -6.24
C PRO A 74 -4.36 -16.57 -5.04
N TYR A 75 -5.45 -15.82 -4.87
CA TYR A 75 -6.46 -16.19 -3.86
C TYR A 75 -7.25 -17.42 -4.31
N SER A 76 -7.63 -18.26 -3.35
CA SER A 76 -8.57 -19.36 -3.61
C SER A 76 -9.99 -18.82 -3.84
N THR A 77 -10.86 -19.63 -4.42
CA THR A 77 -12.28 -19.28 -4.59
C THR A 77 -12.94 -18.91 -3.25
N ASP A 78 -12.66 -19.68 -2.19
CA ASP A 78 -13.25 -19.43 -0.86
C ASP A 78 -12.76 -18.10 -0.28
N GLU A 79 -11.48 -17.78 -0.44
CA GLU A 79 -10.91 -16.50 -0.01
C GLU A 79 -11.60 -15.33 -0.74
N LEU A 80 -11.85 -15.47 -2.04
CA LEU A 80 -12.54 -14.46 -2.84
C LEU A 80 -14.00 -14.28 -2.45
N GLU A 81 -14.72 -15.36 -2.15
CA GLU A 81 -16.09 -15.27 -1.66
C GLU A 81 -16.17 -14.61 -0.27
N GLU A 82 -15.23 -14.90 0.62
CA GLU A 82 -15.15 -14.26 1.94
C GLU A 82 -14.98 -12.75 1.81
N LEU A 83 -14.09 -12.33 0.93
CA LEU A 83 -13.84 -10.94 0.59
C LEU A 83 -15.08 -10.26 0.01
N GLU A 84 -15.77 -10.88 -0.95
CA GLU A 84 -17.00 -10.33 -1.55
C GLU A 84 -18.10 -10.13 -0.48
N ARG A 85 -18.17 -11.03 0.51
CA ARG A 85 -19.08 -10.89 1.66
C ARG A 85 -18.61 -9.88 2.72
N GLY A 86 -17.43 -9.26 2.56
CA GLY A 86 -16.84 -8.36 3.55
C GLY A 86 -16.46 -9.08 4.85
N SER A 87 -16.10 -10.36 4.77
CA SER A 87 -15.85 -11.21 5.94
C SER A 87 -14.54 -10.81 6.64
N VAL A 88 -14.61 -10.63 7.96
CA VAL A 88 -13.43 -10.29 8.80
C VAL A 88 -12.30 -11.30 8.65
N VAL A 89 -12.63 -12.59 8.48
CA VAL A 89 -11.66 -13.69 8.35
C VAL A 89 -10.70 -13.51 7.16
N PHE A 90 -11.15 -12.88 6.07
CA PHE A 90 -10.29 -12.59 4.92
C PHE A 90 -9.17 -11.62 5.31
N TRP A 91 -9.54 -10.52 5.99
CA TRP A 91 -8.61 -9.49 6.42
C TRP A 91 -7.70 -9.96 7.56
N GLU A 92 -8.20 -10.80 8.47
CA GLU A 92 -7.39 -11.48 9.48
C GLU A 92 -6.36 -12.40 8.83
N ARG A 93 -6.76 -13.19 7.82
CA ARG A 93 -5.83 -14.06 7.09
C ARG A 93 -4.77 -13.25 6.34
N LEU A 94 -5.18 -12.19 5.64
CA LEU A 94 -4.27 -11.32 4.90
C LEU A 94 -3.24 -10.65 5.83
N SER A 95 -3.69 -10.10 6.95
CA SER A 95 -2.78 -9.48 7.93
C SER A 95 -1.83 -10.49 8.57
N ALA A 96 -2.27 -11.73 8.83
CA ALA A 96 -1.42 -12.81 9.32
C ALA A 96 -0.34 -13.23 8.30
N GLN A 97 -0.66 -13.27 7.01
CA GLN A 97 0.31 -13.56 5.95
C GLN A 97 1.39 -12.46 5.85
N ILE A 98 1.01 -11.19 6.00
CA ILE A 98 1.97 -10.07 6.04
C ILE A 98 2.83 -10.14 7.32
N ALA A 99 2.23 -10.49 8.46
CA ALA A 99 2.95 -10.71 9.71
C ALA A 99 4.01 -11.81 9.58
N GLU A 100 3.64 -12.95 8.98
CA GLU A 100 4.54 -14.07 8.74
C GLU A 100 5.66 -13.71 7.77
N PHE A 101 5.36 -13.02 6.67
CA PHE A 101 6.38 -12.50 5.76
C PHE A 101 7.39 -11.62 6.49
N LEU A 102 6.92 -10.68 7.31
CA LEU A 102 7.76 -9.79 8.09
C LEU A 102 8.61 -10.54 9.11
N GLU A 103 8.05 -11.55 9.79
CA GLU A 103 8.79 -12.40 10.74
C GLU A 103 9.94 -13.15 10.05
N ILE A 104 9.67 -13.77 8.90
CA ILE A 104 10.68 -14.44 8.09
C ILE A 104 11.75 -13.43 7.65
N PHE A 105 11.34 -12.28 7.10
CA PHE A 105 12.23 -11.26 6.60
C PHE A 105 13.12 -10.68 7.71
N ILE A 106 12.53 -10.27 8.83
CA ILE A 106 13.26 -9.72 9.99
C ILE A 106 14.33 -10.70 10.47
N THR A 107 13.97 -11.97 10.62
CA THR A 107 14.85 -13.01 11.16
C THR A 107 15.97 -13.38 10.19
N ARG A 108 15.60 -13.64 8.93
CA ARG A 108 16.54 -14.10 7.89
C ARG A 108 17.52 -13.00 7.50
N GLU A 109 17.01 -11.79 7.33
CA GLU A 109 17.76 -10.64 6.84
C GLU A 109 18.41 -9.81 7.95
N LYS A 110 18.20 -10.21 9.21
CA LYS A 110 18.77 -9.59 10.43
C LYS A 110 18.53 -8.09 10.46
N ILE A 111 17.27 -7.72 10.27
CA ILE A 111 16.87 -6.31 10.24
C ILE A 111 17.27 -5.65 11.57
N PRO A 112 17.79 -4.41 11.57
CA PRO A 112 18.07 -3.68 12.80
C PRO A 112 16.77 -3.47 13.60
N LYS A 113 16.82 -3.66 14.91
CA LYS A 113 15.68 -3.37 15.78
C LYS A 113 15.31 -1.89 15.73
N LEU A 114 14.01 -1.61 15.86
CA LEU A 114 13.53 -0.24 15.97
C LEU A 114 14.03 0.38 17.27
N THR A 115 14.92 1.35 17.17
CA THR A 115 15.36 2.12 18.33
C THR A 115 14.43 3.31 18.52
N ARG A 116 13.49 3.23 19.46
CA ARG A 116 12.61 4.34 19.80
C ARG A 116 13.37 5.35 20.65
N GLN A 117 13.67 6.53 20.10
CA GLN A 117 14.11 7.64 20.92
C GLN A 117 13.00 8.01 21.90
N LYS A 118 13.27 7.92 23.21
CA LYS A 118 12.39 8.50 24.22
C LYS A 118 12.55 10.01 24.12
N LEU A 119 11.53 10.71 23.62
CA LEU A 119 11.48 12.15 23.81
C LEU A 119 11.54 12.44 25.33
N PRO A 120 12.42 13.36 25.79
CA PRO A 120 12.45 13.74 27.19
C PRO A 120 11.07 14.25 27.60
N PHE A 121 10.58 13.69 28.71
CA PHE A 121 9.27 13.91 29.33
C PHE A 121 8.67 15.30 29.07
N LEU A 122 7.66 15.38 28.21
CA LEU A 122 6.66 16.45 28.27
C LEU A 122 5.69 16.09 29.39
N GLN A 123 5.79 16.83 30.49
CA GLN A 123 5.08 16.59 31.76
C GLN A 123 3.59 16.96 31.70
N ASP A 124 3.09 17.44 30.56
CA ASP A 124 1.72 17.93 30.43
C ASP A 124 0.85 16.97 29.62
N ARG A 125 -0.06 16.29 30.32
CA ARG A 125 -0.90 15.22 29.77
C ARG A 125 -1.93 15.69 28.73
N LEU A 126 -2.08 16.99 28.51
CA LEU A 126 -3.06 17.59 27.60
C LEU A 126 -2.55 17.79 26.16
N GLN A 127 -1.26 17.66 25.88
CA GLN A 127 -0.73 17.62 24.51
C GLN A 127 -0.51 16.18 23.99
N LEU A 128 -0.86 15.16 24.77
CA LEU A 128 -0.61 13.75 24.44
C LEU A 128 -1.55 13.16 23.38
N GLN A 129 -2.59 13.87 22.96
CA GLN A 129 -3.54 13.41 21.95
C GLN A 129 -3.19 13.89 20.54
N SER A 130 -2.25 14.83 20.40
CA SER A 130 -1.76 15.33 19.12
C SER A 130 -0.23 15.17 19.09
N MET A 131 0.25 14.15 18.39
CA MET A 131 1.68 13.85 18.16
C MET A 131 2.44 13.25 19.36
N ARG A 132 2.40 11.92 19.51
CA ARG A 132 3.59 11.15 19.94
C ARG A 132 4.27 10.63 18.68
N ALA A 133 4.93 11.47 17.88
CA ALA A 133 6.30 11.92 18.11
C ALA A 133 7.25 10.74 18.43
N TYR A 134 7.24 9.72 17.58
CA TYR A 134 8.39 8.84 17.33
C TYR A 134 9.04 9.25 16.00
N SER A 135 9.47 10.51 15.88
CA SER A 135 9.96 11.05 14.59
C SER A 135 11.44 10.80 14.33
N GLU A 136 12.17 10.14 15.25
CA GLU A 136 13.61 9.90 15.10
C GLU A 136 14.03 8.47 15.48
N GLY A 137 13.13 7.50 15.30
CA GLY A 137 13.49 6.11 15.45
C GLY A 137 14.44 5.67 14.33
N VAL A 138 15.56 5.05 14.66
CA VAL A 138 16.49 4.45 13.69
C VAL A 138 16.37 2.94 13.76
N GLY A 139 16.29 2.27 12.61
CA GLY A 139 16.06 0.82 12.55
C GLY A 139 14.60 0.46 12.26
N GLY A 140 14.33 -0.84 12.23
CA GLY A 140 12.99 -1.37 12.07
C GLY A 140 12.46 -1.36 10.64
N VAL A 141 11.14 -1.56 10.55
CA VAL A 141 10.39 -1.63 9.30
C VAL A 141 9.29 -0.57 9.31
N ALA A 142 9.21 0.20 8.24
CA ALA A 142 8.04 0.98 7.86
C ALA A 142 7.25 0.23 6.80
N ILE A 143 5.92 0.22 6.92
CA ILE A 143 5.03 -0.39 5.94
C ILE A 143 4.38 0.72 5.13
N PHE A 144 4.60 0.73 3.82
CA PHE A 144 4.05 1.69 2.88
C PHE A 144 2.98 1.01 2.03
N GLY A 145 1.77 1.57 2.03
CA GLY A 145 0.72 1.21 1.09
C GLY A 145 0.46 2.37 0.15
N TRP A 146 0.30 2.09 -1.14
CA TRP A 146 -0.22 3.05 -2.11
C TRP A 146 -1.60 2.61 -2.61
N SER A 147 -2.54 3.55 -2.73
CA SER A 147 -3.87 3.28 -3.28
C SER A 147 -4.52 2.09 -2.56
N ALA A 148 -4.99 1.07 -3.28
CA ALA A 148 -5.61 -0.12 -2.70
C ALA A 148 -4.68 -0.94 -1.79
N GLY A 149 -3.35 -0.80 -1.92
CA GLY A 149 -2.37 -1.40 -0.99
C GLY A 149 -2.52 -0.88 0.43
N CYS A 150 -3.13 0.30 0.63
CA CYS A 150 -3.47 0.84 1.94
C CYS A 150 -4.46 -0.05 2.72
N SER A 151 -5.35 -0.79 2.04
CA SER A 151 -6.26 -1.73 2.70
C SER A 151 -5.50 -2.83 3.44
N THR A 152 -4.41 -3.33 2.85
CA THR A 152 -3.53 -4.31 3.51
C THR A 152 -2.86 -3.70 4.75
N VAL A 153 -2.35 -2.47 4.66
CA VAL A 153 -1.75 -1.77 5.82
C VAL A 153 -2.78 -1.59 6.94
N LEU A 154 -3.99 -1.15 6.62
CA LEU A 154 -5.07 -0.97 7.59
C LEU A 154 -5.50 -2.31 8.22
N SER A 155 -5.59 -3.38 7.42
CA SER A 155 -5.89 -4.72 7.94
C SER A 155 -4.82 -5.19 8.93
N PHE A 156 -3.55 -4.90 8.66
CA PHE A 156 -2.43 -5.22 9.54
C PHE A 156 -2.46 -4.40 10.83
N LEU A 157 -2.75 -3.09 10.74
CA LEU A 157 -2.91 -2.23 11.92
C LEU A 157 -4.11 -2.62 12.80
N GLY A 158 -5.20 -3.06 12.18
CA GLY A 158 -6.39 -3.55 12.89
C GLY A 158 -6.22 -4.92 13.54
N ALA A 159 -5.12 -5.63 13.26
CA ALA A 159 -4.91 -7.03 13.64
C ALA A 159 -4.48 -7.22 15.11
N SER A 160 -4.65 -6.23 16.00
CA SER A 160 -4.20 -6.32 17.39
C SER A 160 -4.87 -7.45 18.19
N HIS A 161 -6.03 -7.94 17.72
CA HIS A 161 -6.75 -9.08 18.29
C HIS A 161 -6.90 -10.24 17.29
N ASN A 162 -6.12 -10.23 16.21
CA ASN A 162 -6.21 -11.26 15.18
C ASN A 162 -5.75 -12.62 15.75
N PRO A 163 -6.64 -13.63 15.82
CA PRO A 163 -6.32 -14.92 16.40
C PRO A 163 -5.31 -15.73 15.57
N MET A 164 -5.09 -15.36 14.31
CA MET A 164 -4.13 -16.00 13.42
C MET A 164 -2.69 -15.50 13.63
N ILE A 165 -2.49 -14.40 14.37
CA ILE A 165 -1.16 -13.91 14.73
C ILE A 165 -0.79 -14.41 16.13
N SER A 166 0.24 -15.25 16.21
CA SER A 166 0.70 -15.78 17.50
C SER A 166 1.22 -14.66 18.41
N GLN A 167 1.11 -14.85 19.73
CA GLN A 167 1.64 -13.88 20.70
C GLN A 167 3.16 -13.67 20.54
N GLN A 168 3.88 -14.69 20.09
CA GLN A 168 5.31 -14.59 19.81
C GLN A 168 5.58 -13.69 18.60
N SER A 169 4.85 -13.90 17.50
CA SER A 169 4.97 -13.08 16.29
C SER A 169 4.59 -11.63 16.58
N TYR A 170 3.49 -11.39 17.31
CA TYR A 170 3.09 -10.05 17.73
C TYR A 170 4.19 -9.33 18.53
N LYS A 171 4.77 -9.98 19.55
CA LYS A 171 5.86 -9.41 20.35
C LYS A 171 7.09 -9.11 19.51
N LEU A 172 7.44 -9.99 18.57
CA LEU A 172 8.52 -9.73 17.64
C LEU A 172 8.22 -8.47 16.82
N LEU A 173 7.08 -8.42 16.15
CA LEU A 173 6.70 -7.31 15.28
C LEU A 173 6.62 -5.98 16.05
N GLU A 174 6.17 -5.97 17.30
CA GLU A 174 6.17 -4.78 18.16
C GLU A 174 7.59 -4.17 18.36
N GLU A 175 8.65 -4.98 18.29
CA GLU A 175 10.03 -4.52 18.40
C GLU A 175 10.61 -3.95 17.10
N TYR A 176 9.99 -4.21 15.95
CA TYR A 176 10.53 -3.84 14.63
C TYR A 176 9.64 -2.87 13.85
N ILE A 177 8.32 -2.99 13.95
CA ILE A 177 7.42 -2.15 13.15
C ILE A 177 7.32 -0.76 13.79
N GLY A 178 7.67 0.26 13.00
CA GLY A 178 7.73 1.65 13.45
C GLY A 178 6.63 2.52 12.87
N ASN A 179 6.60 2.64 11.54
CA ASN A 179 5.70 3.55 10.83
C ASN A 179 4.81 2.77 9.86
N CYS A 180 3.57 3.25 9.70
CA CYS A 180 2.70 2.85 8.60
C CYS A 180 2.39 4.12 7.78
N ILE A 181 2.58 4.04 6.47
CA ILE A 181 2.42 5.14 5.54
C ILE A 181 1.29 4.76 4.59
N LEU A 182 0.21 5.53 4.63
CA LEU A 182 -0.89 5.44 3.68
C LEU A 182 -0.68 6.53 2.64
N TYR A 183 -0.26 6.16 1.44
CA TYR A 183 0.01 7.09 0.36
C TYR A 183 -1.13 7.05 -0.65
N ASP A 184 -1.85 8.16 -0.75
CA ASP A 184 -3.00 8.30 -1.64
C ASP A 184 -4.03 7.14 -1.48
N PRO A 185 -4.51 6.87 -0.25
CA PRO A 185 -5.44 5.77 0.01
C PRO A 185 -6.78 6.00 -0.69
N THR A 186 -7.38 4.93 -1.21
CA THR A 186 -8.73 5.02 -1.77
C THR A 186 -9.76 5.20 -0.66
N TYR A 187 -10.91 5.81 -0.97
CA TYR A 187 -12.03 5.92 -0.03
C TYR A 187 -12.51 4.54 0.47
N LEU A 188 -12.28 3.49 -0.31
CA LEU A 188 -12.61 2.10 0.01
C LEU A 188 -11.77 1.54 1.15
N CYS A 189 -10.51 1.94 1.25
CA CYS A 189 -9.66 1.56 2.37
C CYS A 189 -10.29 1.97 3.72
N PHE A 190 -11.10 3.02 3.75
CA PHE A 190 -11.76 3.54 4.95
C PHE A 190 -13.22 3.10 5.10
N GLY A 191 -13.74 2.29 4.18
CA GLY A 191 -15.14 1.86 4.19
C GLY A 191 -16.13 2.99 3.97
N TYR A 192 -15.72 4.08 3.32
CA TYR A 192 -16.64 5.17 2.99
C TYR A 192 -17.59 4.76 1.87
N THR A 193 -18.86 5.06 2.05
CA THR A 193 -19.87 4.91 0.98
C THR A 193 -19.84 6.16 0.11
N LEU A 194 -19.82 5.98 -1.22
CA LEU A 194 -20.03 7.10 -2.13
C LEU A 194 -21.47 7.62 -2.00
N PRO A 195 -21.71 8.92 -2.24
CA PRO A 195 -23.05 9.46 -2.32
C PRO A 195 -23.91 8.70 -3.35
N SER A 196 -25.19 8.47 -3.01
CA SER A 196 -26.13 7.72 -3.83
C SER A 196 -26.56 8.43 -5.12
N ASP A 197 -26.17 9.68 -5.30
CA ASP A 197 -26.50 10.48 -6.49
C ASP A 197 -25.66 10.10 -7.73
N ASN A 198 -24.75 9.14 -7.59
CA ASN A 198 -23.98 8.50 -8.66
C ASN A 198 -23.25 9.50 -9.58
N ARG A 199 -22.82 10.64 -9.03
CA ARG A 199 -22.06 11.65 -9.78
C ARG A 199 -20.58 11.30 -9.97
N ASN A 200 -20.13 10.17 -9.45
CA ASN A 200 -18.75 9.74 -9.57
C ASN A 200 -18.62 8.77 -10.75
N TYR A 201 -17.78 9.14 -11.71
CA TYR A 201 -17.37 8.30 -12.80
C TYR A 201 -16.56 7.13 -12.26
N ILE A 202 -16.92 5.93 -12.70
CA ILE A 202 -16.28 4.69 -12.31
C ILE A 202 -16.02 3.91 -13.61
N PRO A 203 -14.76 3.80 -14.08
CA PRO A 203 -14.45 3.25 -15.40
C PRO A 203 -14.99 1.83 -15.63
N TRP A 204 -14.97 0.97 -14.61
CA TRP A 204 -15.46 -0.41 -14.72
C TRP A 204 -16.99 -0.56 -14.65
N ALA A 205 -17.71 0.52 -14.30
CA ALA A 205 -19.17 0.57 -14.32
C ALA A 205 -19.71 1.31 -15.55
N ASP A 206 -18.83 1.85 -16.40
CA ASP A 206 -19.20 2.57 -17.62
C ASP A 206 -19.56 1.57 -18.74
N PRO A 207 -20.84 1.48 -19.15
CA PRO A 207 -21.27 0.53 -20.18
C PRO A 207 -20.74 0.88 -21.58
N THR A 208 -20.13 2.06 -21.76
CA THR A 208 -19.52 2.49 -23.04
C THR A 208 -18.07 2.04 -23.18
N VAL A 209 -17.43 1.61 -22.08
CA VAL A 209 -16.08 1.07 -22.09
C VAL A 209 -16.14 -0.43 -22.35
N ALA A 210 -15.48 -0.89 -23.41
CA ALA A 210 -15.38 -2.32 -23.70
C ALA A 210 -14.57 -3.02 -22.60
N PRO A 211 -14.88 -4.28 -22.21
CA PRO A 211 -14.18 -4.98 -21.13
C PRO A 211 -12.65 -5.01 -21.29
N GLU A 212 -12.16 -5.17 -22.50
CA GLU A 212 -10.74 -5.16 -22.87
C GLU A 212 -10.06 -3.78 -22.69
N ASP A 213 -10.84 -2.71 -22.70
CA ASP A 213 -10.37 -1.32 -22.58
C ASP A 213 -10.46 -0.79 -21.15
N ILE A 214 -11.11 -1.51 -20.22
CA ILE A 214 -11.21 -1.12 -18.80
C ILE A 214 -9.83 -0.83 -18.20
N PRO A 215 -8.78 -1.66 -18.42
CA PRO A 215 -7.47 -1.36 -17.84
C PRO A 215 -6.88 -0.03 -18.26
N ARG A 216 -7.04 0.33 -19.55
CA ARG A 216 -6.60 1.62 -20.07
C ARG A 216 -7.45 2.76 -19.49
N ALA A 217 -8.77 2.60 -19.45
CA ALA A 217 -9.68 3.60 -18.89
C ALA A 217 -9.40 3.89 -17.40
N VAL A 218 -9.21 2.84 -16.59
CA VAL A 218 -8.82 2.98 -15.18
C VAL A 218 -7.48 3.70 -15.05
N SER A 219 -6.50 3.26 -15.83
CA SER A 219 -5.16 3.84 -15.81
C SER A 219 -5.12 5.33 -16.17
N GLU A 220 -5.86 5.75 -17.20
CA GLU A 220 -6.00 7.16 -17.58
C GLU A 220 -6.77 7.94 -16.50
N TRP A 221 -7.84 7.37 -15.96
CA TRP A 221 -8.68 8.00 -14.94
C TRP A 221 -7.92 8.27 -13.63
N VAL A 222 -7.21 7.27 -13.09
CA VAL A 222 -6.45 7.41 -11.81
C VAL A 222 -5.17 8.23 -11.95
N SER A 223 -4.66 8.42 -13.16
CA SER A 223 -3.43 9.19 -13.43
C SER A 223 -3.69 10.63 -13.89
N SER A 224 -4.97 11.03 -13.94
CA SER A 224 -5.46 12.35 -14.32
C SER A 224 -5.31 13.40 -13.22
N TYR A 225 -5.08 14.64 -13.61
CA TYR A 225 -5.17 15.81 -12.74
C TYR A 225 -6.53 16.49 -12.88
N TYR A 226 -7.38 16.31 -11.87
CA TYR A 226 -8.70 16.93 -11.84
C TYR A 226 -8.65 18.32 -11.21
N ASP A 227 -9.17 19.30 -11.94
CA ASP A 227 -9.45 20.62 -11.40
C ASP A 227 -10.67 20.54 -10.48
N HIS A 228 -10.45 20.78 -9.19
CA HIS A 228 -11.52 20.90 -8.21
C HIS A 228 -11.72 22.40 -7.92
N PRO A 229 -12.80 23.05 -8.39
CA PRO A 229 -12.99 24.50 -8.20
C PRO A 229 -13.03 24.92 -6.72
N CYS A 230 -13.32 23.98 -5.82
CA CYS A 230 -13.30 24.19 -4.37
C CYS A 230 -11.92 24.02 -3.73
N TYR A 231 -10.90 23.52 -4.45
CA TYR A 231 -9.56 23.27 -3.93
C TYR A 231 -8.60 24.37 -4.36
N ASP A 232 -7.88 24.95 -3.38
CA ASP A 232 -6.75 25.83 -3.67
C ASP A 232 -5.44 25.02 -3.64
N PRO A 233 -4.79 24.77 -4.79
CA PRO A 233 -3.57 23.98 -4.86
C PRO A 233 -2.36 24.69 -4.24
N ILE A 234 -2.40 26.02 -4.06
CA ILE A 234 -1.29 26.77 -3.46
C ILE A 234 -1.30 26.61 -1.94
N SER A 235 -2.47 26.75 -1.32
CA SER A 235 -2.62 26.57 0.13
C SER A 235 -2.86 25.12 0.54
N GLY A 236 -3.19 24.24 -0.40
CA GLY A 236 -3.56 22.85 -0.14
C GLY A 236 -4.84 22.72 0.67
N SER A 237 -5.76 23.69 0.55
CA SER A 237 -6.95 23.79 1.41
C SER A 237 -8.25 23.67 0.63
N LEU A 238 -9.24 23.06 1.29
CA LEU A 238 -10.65 23.08 0.92
C LEU A 238 -11.40 23.99 1.89
N PRO A 239 -12.43 24.74 1.44
CA PRO A 239 -13.37 25.40 2.33
C PRO A 239 -13.94 24.39 3.33
N VAL A 240 -14.16 24.81 4.58
CA VAL A 240 -14.78 23.96 5.61
C VAL A 240 -16.18 23.48 5.19
N THR A 241 -16.83 24.20 4.27
CA THR A 241 -18.13 23.85 3.69
C THR A 241 -18.04 22.94 2.46
N ALA A 242 -16.84 22.64 1.96
CA ALA A 242 -16.67 21.82 0.79
C ALA A 242 -17.16 20.39 1.07
N THR A 243 -17.84 19.84 0.09
CA THR A 243 -18.38 18.48 0.09
C THR A 243 -17.80 17.73 -1.11
N ILE A 244 -17.94 16.40 -1.11
CA ILE A 244 -17.60 15.56 -2.28
C ILE A 244 -18.32 16.01 -3.56
N HIS A 245 -19.45 16.69 -3.43
CA HIS A 245 -20.23 17.21 -4.55
C HIS A 245 -19.65 18.45 -5.21
N ASP A 246 -18.67 19.09 -4.57
CA ASP A 246 -17.91 20.22 -5.10
C ASP A 246 -16.65 19.76 -5.84
N LEU A 247 -16.33 18.46 -5.77
CA LEU A 247 -15.25 17.84 -6.52
C LEU A 247 -15.72 17.48 -7.93
N ASP A 248 -14.80 17.50 -8.90
CA ASP A 248 -15.03 16.92 -10.20
C ASP A 248 -15.07 15.40 -10.12
N GLY A 249 -16.29 14.87 -10.00
CA GLY A 249 -16.53 13.43 -10.02
C GLY A 249 -16.90 12.89 -11.40
N ILE A 250 -17.19 13.74 -12.40
CA ILE A 250 -17.88 13.28 -13.64
C ILE A 250 -16.94 13.11 -14.83
N ARG A 251 -15.78 13.79 -14.86
CA ARG A 251 -14.83 13.65 -15.96
C ARG A 251 -14.28 12.23 -16.01
N THR A 252 -14.20 11.67 -17.22
CA THR A 252 -13.60 10.34 -17.44
C THR A 252 -12.08 10.36 -17.35
N LYS A 253 -11.48 11.49 -17.71
CA LYS A 253 -10.07 11.85 -17.53
C LYS A 253 -9.88 13.36 -17.70
N SER A 254 -8.72 13.86 -17.31
CA SER A 254 -8.26 15.24 -17.61
C SER A 254 -7.40 15.30 -18.88
N ASP A 255 -7.07 16.52 -19.30
CA ASP A 255 -6.12 16.74 -20.41
C ASP A 255 -4.66 16.42 -20.01
N GLU A 256 -4.33 16.50 -18.72
CA GLU A 256 -3.03 16.13 -18.17
C GLU A 256 -3.09 14.76 -17.50
N ILE A 257 -2.42 13.75 -18.07
CA ILE A 257 -2.40 12.38 -17.52
C ILE A 257 -0.96 11.89 -17.33
N THR A 258 -0.59 11.54 -16.09
CA THR A 258 0.80 11.13 -15.80
C THR A 258 1.18 9.81 -16.45
N ILE A 259 0.22 8.90 -16.68
CA ILE A 259 0.54 7.61 -17.29
C ILE A 259 1.02 7.73 -18.74
N SER A 260 0.70 8.84 -19.43
CA SER A 260 1.23 9.12 -20.77
C SER A 260 2.74 9.33 -20.80
N SER A 261 3.38 9.56 -19.65
CA SER A 261 4.83 9.69 -19.54
C SER A 261 5.57 8.35 -19.46
N TRP A 262 4.83 7.24 -19.35
CA TRP A 262 5.41 5.89 -19.22
C TRP A 262 5.79 5.33 -20.58
N THR A 263 6.89 4.60 -20.62
CA THR A 263 7.29 3.84 -21.80
C THR A 263 6.40 2.62 -22.01
N ASP A 264 6.31 2.11 -23.23
CA ASP A 264 5.58 0.86 -23.53
C ASP A 264 6.06 -0.31 -22.66
N GLU A 265 7.36 -0.39 -22.38
CA GLU A 265 7.94 -1.39 -21.50
C GLU A 265 7.42 -1.26 -20.06
N GLU A 266 7.32 -0.03 -19.53
CA GLU A 266 6.79 0.22 -18.19
C GLU A 266 5.31 -0.08 -18.08
N LEU A 267 4.52 0.23 -19.12
CA LEU A 267 3.11 -0.12 -19.20
C LEU A 267 2.93 -1.64 -19.18
N VAL A 268 3.67 -2.36 -20.01
CA VAL A 268 3.59 -3.83 -20.12
C VAL A 268 4.03 -4.53 -18.83
N LYS A 269 5.05 -4.02 -18.14
CA LYS A 269 5.58 -4.65 -16.92
C LYS A 269 4.86 -4.21 -15.66
N GLY A 270 4.32 -3.00 -15.63
CA GLY A 270 3.79 -2.36 -14.43
C GLY A 270 2.28 -2.42 -14.28
N ILE A 271 1.55 -2.89 -15.28
CA ILE A 271 0.08 -2.96 -15.30
C ILE A 271 -0.35 -4.40 -15.57
N GLU A 272 -1.22 -4.91 -14.72
CA GLU A 272 -1.85 -6.22 -14.91
C GLU A 272 -2.99 -6.14 -15.92
N GLY A 273 -3.06 -7.13 -16.81
CA GLY A 273 -4.18 -7.24 -17.76
C GLY A 273 -5.52 -7.55 -17.07
N ILE A 274 -5.48 -8.13 -15.87
CA ILE A 274 -6.65 -8.40 -15.03
C ILE A 274 -6.30 -7.95 -13.61
N PRO A 275 -7.01 -6.98 -13.00
CA PRO A 275 -6.81 -6.64 -11.61
C PRO A 275 -7.01 -7.85 -10.70
N ALA A 276 -6.25 -7.88 -9.61
CA ALA A 276 -6.58 -8.75 -8.50
C ALA A 276 -8.02 -8.48 -8.01
N LYS A 277 -8.76 -9.57 -7.76
CA LYS A 277 -10.21 -9.47 -7.49
C LYS A 277 -10.55 -8.76 -6.19
N ASN A 278 -9.59 -8.65 -5.28
CA ASN A 278 -9.66 -7.95 -4.00
C ASN A 278 -9.69 -6.42 -4.09
N GLU A 279 -9.57 -5.84 -5.29
CA GLU A 279 -9.30 -4.41 -5.44
C GLU A 279 -10.29 -3.65 -6.32
N MET A 280 -11.15 -4.37 -7.03
CA MET A 280 -12.20 -3.78 -7.88
C MET A 280 -13.60 -3.90 -7.26
N LEU A 281 -13.70 -4.35 -6.00
CA LEU A 281 -14.98 -4.53 -5.32
C LEU A 281 -15.47 -3.21 -4.72
N VAL A 282 -16.37 -2.58 -5.47
CA VAL A 282 -17.60 -1.89 -5.02
C VAL A 282 -18.66 -2.09 -6.08
#